data_AF-A0A819TMQ6-F1
#
_entry.id   AF-A0A819TMQ6-F1
#
_cell.length_a   1.000
_cell.length_b   1.000
_cell.length_c   1.000
_cell.angle_alpha   90.00
_cell.angle_beta   90.00
_cell.angle_gamma   90.00
#
_symmetry.space_group_name_H-M   'P 1'
#
loop_
_entity.id
_entity.type
_entity.pdbx_description
1 polymer ?
#
loop_
_entity_poly.entity_id
_entity_poly.type
_entity_poly.pdbx_seq_one_letter_code
_entity_poly.pdbx_strand_id
1 'polypeptide(L)'
;MSTENIPQSQPLTNDQVQNNAGGFSWAVDDMQRLRRFLCLGSEGGTYYQGEKELGVENAQAILKLIADGRGSEVVETIKTYSIEGRTSKQNPIMFALALCAKSTDLLTKRAAYSSLSEICRIPTHLFMFIKYAHALGQNWGRAQRRAVSNWYIEQNPSKLAMAITKYQNREGYSHRDILRLAHPSTKDPLLCFLFDYITHGFKQANENLNKPKESTNGNNNTEDITEKDQQQQEQKQQKENLNDEDDETNNKKLVTIEQLKDFLETVEKVKISTNEDELITAIRQHHLVREHMPTNMLNSKSIWSVLLEKMPLTAMIRNLGKMSEINLLTENSEAEKRVVERLKNREQLQRARIHPFNVLVALETYKQGKGFKGKLQWQVSEQIKNALEEAFYLSFKFVKSTNQRYLLGLDVSGSMSCGTINGSPSITPAVGSCAMCMVTHRIEPYAKVVAFSDHLIPVDFSKTAKLEDVMTTTRAISFGRTDCALPMLWAIDNKEKIDVFVVYTDSETWFGDIHPTAALKKYRQEMDCPNAKLIVVGMQSNGFTIADPNDKGMLDVVGFDSAAPQVMSLFAEGEI
;
A
#
# COMPACT_ATOMS: atom_id res chain seq x y z
N MET A 1 -1.00 12.43 -46.78
CA MET A 1 -0.38 11.16 -46.34
C MET A 1 -1.31 10.57 -45.30
N SER A 2 -1.79 9.34 -45.45
CA SER A 2 -2.60 8.69 -44.43
C SER A 2 -1.78 8.60 -43.13
N THR A 3 -2.35 9.04 -42.02
CA THR A 3 -1.72 9.05 -40.69
C THR A 3 -1.53 7.65 -40.09
N GLU A 4 -1.71 6.58 -40.87
CA GLU A 4 -1.86 5.20 -40.39
C GLU A 4 -0.53 4.46 -40.19
N ASN A 5 0.56 4.89 -40.83
CA ASN A 5 1.87 4.22 -40.77
C ASN A 5 2.99 5.18 -40.34
N ILE A 6 2.75 5.95 -39.27
CA ILE A 6 3.83 6.72 -38.62
C ILE A 6 4.50 5.77 -37.61
N PRO A 7 5.82 5.50 -37.73
CA PRO A 7 6.52 4.62 -36.82
C PRO A 7 6.58 5.23 -35.42
N GLN A 8 6.73 4.38 -34.40
CA GLN A 8 6.83 4.82 -33.00
C GLN A 8 8.05 5.72 -32.72
N SER A 9 9.07 5.68 -33.59
CA SER A 9 10.23 6.57 -33.54
C SER A 9 9.94 8.00 -34.03
N GLN A 10 8.71 8.29 -34.46
CA GLN A 10 8.25 9.61 -34.88
C GLN A 10 6.93 9.98 -34.16
N PRO A 11 6.70 11.26 -33.85
CA PRO A 11 5.46 11.68 -33.21
C PRO A 11 4.28 11.51 -34.17
N LEU A 12 3.23 10.84 -33.70
CA LEU A 12 1.92 10.76 -34.33
C LEU A 12 1.21 12.12 -34.31
N THR A 13 1.39 12.88 -33.22
CA THR A 13 0.79 14.19 -32.98
C THR A 13 1.75 15.10 -32.22
N ASN A 14 1.54 16.43 -32.29
CA ASN A 14 2.46 17.42 -31.70
C ASN A 14 2.49 17.43 -30.16
N ASP A 15 1.50 16.81 -29.51
CA ASP A 15 1.37 16.69 -28.05
C ASP A 15 2.06 15.44 -27.47
N GLN A 16 2.68 14.61 -28.33
CA GLN A 16 3.50 13.50 -27.88
C GLN A 16 4.90 13.96 -27.44
N VAL A 17 5.46 13.24 -26.48
CA VAL A 17 6.81 13.41 -25.95
C VAL A 17 7.64 12.16 -26.24
N GLN A 18 8.96 12.33 -26.35
CA GLN A 18 9.87 11.22 -26.50
C GLN A 18 10.06 10.50 -25.14
N ASN A 19 9.91 9.18 -25.13
CA ASN A 19 10.16 8.34 -23.95
C ASN A 19 11.66 7.99 -23.81
N ASN A 20 12.03 7.31 -22.71
CA ASN A 20 13.44 7.03 -22.44
C ASN A 20 14.06 6.03 -23.44
N ALA A 21 13.24 5.13 -24.00
CA ALA A 21 13.66 4.22 -25.08
C ALA A 21 13.78 4.88 -26.46
N GLY A 22 13.39 6.15 -26.61
CA GLY A 22 13.52 6.95 -27.83
C GLY A 22 12.30 6.93 -28.75
N GLY A 23 11.23 6.22 -28.40
CA GLY A 23 9.92 6.27 -29.08
C GLY A 23 9.06 7.45 -28.60
N PHE A 24 7.95 7.72 -29.28
CA PHE A 24 7.02 8.80 -28.95
C PHE A 24 5.75 8.24 -28.28
N SER A 25 5.38 8.83 -27.15
CA SER A 25 4.19 8.50 -26.37
C SER A 25 3.61 9.76 -25.71
N TRP A 26 2.59 9.65 -24.86
CA TRP A 26 2.04 10.80 -24.14
C TRP A 26 2.65 10.93 -22.75
N ALA A 27 2.77 12.17 -22.30
CA ALA A 27 3.02 12.46 -20.90
C ALA A 27 1.77 12.10 -20.10
N VAL A 28 1.97 11.35 -19.02
CA VAL A 28 0.91 11.02 -18.06
C VAL A 28 0.46 12.28 -17.35
N ASP A 29 -0.85 12.47 -17.20
CA ASP A 29 -1.42 13.55 -16.38
C ASP A 29 -0.81 13.54 -14.97
N ASP A 30 -0.55 14.73 -14.41
CA ASP A 30 0.16 14.85 -13.13
C ASP A 30 -0.59 14.17 -11.98
N MET A 31 -1.93 14.13 -11.98
CA MET A 31 -2.71 13.39 -10.98
C MET A 31 -2.58 11.87 -11.17
N GLN A 32 -2.58 11.40 -12.41
CA GLN A 32 -2.30 9.99 -12.69
C GLN A 32 -0.87 9.62 -12.30
N ARG A 33 0.10 10.51 -12.51
CA ARG A 33 1.47 10.33 -12.06
C ARG A 33 1.59 10.29 -10.54
N LEU A 34 0.83 11.13 -9.82
CA LEU A 34 0.70 11.03 -8.36
C LEU A 34 0.19 9.64 -7.95
N ARG A 35 -0.87 9.12 -8.59
CA ARG A 35 -1.40 7.78 -8.29
C ARG A 35 -0.35 6.69 -8.53
N ARG A 36 0.41 6.78 -9.63
CA ARG A 36 1.55 5.89 -9.92
C ARG A 36 2.59 5.93 -8.80
N PHE A 37 3.00 7.13 -8.39
CA PHE A 37 3.94 7.31 -7.30
C PHE A 37 3.41 6.74 -5.97
N LEU A 38 2.13 6.95 -5.63
CA LEU A 38 1.54 6.45 -4.40
C LEU A 38 1.55 4.91 -4.32
N CYS A 39 1.28 4.22 -5.44
CA CYS A 39 1.22 2.75 -5.46
C CYS A 39 2.57 2.06 -5.70
N LEU A 40 3.46 2.65 -6.50
CA LEU A 40 4.69 2.02 -6.99
C LEU A 40 5.97 2.61 -6.38
N GLY A 41 5.87 3.80 -5.77
CA GLY A 41 7.01 4.53 -5.22
C GLY A 41 8.03 4.94 -6.28
N SER A 42 9.27 5.18 -5.85
CA SER A 42 10.42 5.43 -6.72
C SER A 42 11.63 4.53 -6.38
N GLU A 43 11.50 3.68 -5.36
CA GLU A 43 12.57 2.82 -4.85
C GLU A 43 13.00 1.78 -5.90
N GLY A 44 14.31 1.67 -6.14
CA GLY A 44 14.87 0.79 -7.16
C GLY A 44 14.89 1.35 -8.58
N GLY A 45 14.31 2.54 -8.81
CA GLY A 45 14.24 3.16 -10.13
C GLY A 45 13.43 2.36 -11.16
N THR A 46 13.61 2.69 -12.43
CA THR A 46 13.14 1.89 -13.57
C THR A 46 14.34 1.30 -14.32
N TYR A 47 14.10 0.58 -15.42
CA TYR A 47 15.19 0.15 -16.30
C TYR A 47 15.98 1.33 -16.87
N TYR A 48 15.30 2.44 -17.14
CA TYR A 48 15.85 3.59 -17.86
C TYR A 48 16.19 4.78 -16.95
N GLN A 49 15.62 4.85 -15.74
CA GLN A 49 15.79 5.97 -14.81
C GLN A 49 16.26 5.50 -13.44
N GLY A 50 17.17 6.25 -12.82
CA GLY A 50 17.63 5.96 -11.45
C GLY A 50 16.60 6.34 -10.38
N GLU A 51 16.65 5.69 -9.22
CA GLU A 51 15.73 5.96 -8.08
C GLU A 51 15.63 7.45 -7.70
N LYS A 52 16.77 8.15 -7.66
CA LYS A 52 16.81 9.58 -7.27
C LYS A 52 16.13 10.47 -8.31
N GLU A 53 16.39 10.21 -9.59
CA GLU A 53 15.80 10.94 -10.70
C GLU A 53 14.28 10.77 -10.72
N LEU A 54 13.82 9.52 -10.66
CA LEU A 54 12.40 9.16 -10.60
C LEU A 54 11.69 9.80 -9.39
N GLY A 55 12.36 9.86 -8.23
CA GLY A 55 11.85 10.53 -7.05
C GLY A 55 11.69 12.04 -7.23
N VAL A 56 12.64 12.69 -7.90
CA VAL A 56 12.59 14.14 -8.19
C VAL A 56 11.46 14.46 -9.15
N GLU A 57 11.30 13.70 -10.24
CA GLU A 57 10.25 13.97 -11.22
C GLU A 57 8.85 13.80 -10.63
N ASN A 58 8.63 12.77 -9.80
CA ASN A 58 7.35 12.58 -9.11
C ASN A 58 7.08 13.71 -8.09
N ALA A 59 8.11 14.21 -7.39
CA ALA A 59 7.96 15.36 -6.52
C ALA A 59 7.61 16.65 -7.31
N GLN A 60 8.20 16.84 -8.49
CA GLN A 60 7.91 17.97 -9.37
C GLN A 60 6.45 17.96 -9.85
N ALA A 61 5.91 16.80 -10.22
CA ALA A 61 4.50 16.65 -10.61
C ALA A 61 3.54 17.09 -9.48
N ILE A 62 3.82 16.68 -8.23
CA ILE A 62 3.05 17.10 -7.05
C ILE A 62 3.15 18.62 -6.85
N LEU A 63 4.35 19.20 -6.96
CA LEU A 63 4.55 20.63 -6.81
C LEU A 63 3.83 21.44 -7.90
N LYS A 64 3.79 20.93 -9.13
CA LYS A 64 3.05 21.54 -10.24
C LYS A 64 1.55 21.54 -9.97
N LEU A 65 0.97 20.41 -9.54
CA LEU A 65 -0.45 20.34 -9.14
C LEU A 65 -0.80 21.35 -8.04
N ILE A 66 0.09 21.51 -7.06
CA ILE A 66 -0.09 22.50 -5.99
C ILE A 66 -0.04 23.92 -6.56
N ALA A 67 0.92 24.22 -7.44
CA ALA A 67 1.05 25.53 -8.09
C ALA A 67 -0.16 25.87 -8.96
N ASP A 68 -0.77 24.87 -9.60
CA ASP A 68 -1.98 24.99 -10.42
C ASP A 68 -3.26 25.10 -9.57
N GLY A 69 -3.16 25.22 -8.24
CA GLY A 69 -4.30 25.36 -7.33
C GLY A 69 -5.05 24.06 -7.03
N ARG A 70 -4.51 22.92 -7.45
CA ARG A 70 -5.11 21.58 -7.27
C ARG A 70 -4.61 20.85 -6.02
N GLY A 71 -3.88 21.51 -5.13
CA GLY A 71 -3.27 20.83 -3.98
C GLY A 71 -4.27 20.24 -2.96
N SER A 72 -5.49 20.76 -2.86
CA SER A 72 -6.56 20.10 -2.07
C SER A 72 -6.98 18.76 -2.67
N GLU A 73 -7.04 18.64 -4.00
CA GLU A 73 -7.33 17.39 -4.72
C GLU A 73 -6.22 16.35 -4.50
N VAL A 74 -4.97 16.82 -4.46
CA VAL A 74 -3.80 15.99 -4.11
C VAL A 74 -3.97 15.39 -2.71
N VAL A 75 -4.28 16.21 -1.70
CA VAL A 75 -4.46 15.75 -0.32
C VAL A 75 -5.63 14.75 -0.21
N GLU A 76 -6.75 15.03 -0.88
CA GLU A 76 -7.91 14.12 -0.88
C GLU A 76 -7.58 12.77 -1.54
N THR A 77 -6.78 12.78 -2.60
CA THR A 77 -6.30 11.56 -3.25
C THR A 77 -5.37 10.78 -2.31
N ILE A 78 -4.42 11.45 -1.64
CA ILE A 78 -3.54 10.82 -0.64
C ILE A 78 -4.37 10.18 0.49
N LYS A 79 -5.36 10.91 0.99
CA LYS A 79 -6.27 10.45 2.04
C LYS A 79 -7.05 9.21 1.60
N THR A 80 -7.68 9.26 0.43
CA THR A 80 -8.41 8.13 -0.16
C THR A 80 -7.51 6.89 -0.28
N TYR A 81 -6.32 7.04 -0.85
CA TYR A 81 -5.38 5.93 -1.02
C TYR A 81 -4.92 5.33 0.32
N SER A 82 -4.77 6.16 1.35
CA SER A 82 -4.38 5.71 2.70
C SER A 82 -5.52 4.96 3.42
N ILE A 83 -6.72 5.55 3.45
CA ILE A 83 -7.87 5.01 4.19
C ILE A 83 -8.34 3.70 3.57
N GLU A 84 -8.48 3.66 2.24
CA GLU A 84 -8.91 2.45 1.51
C GLU A 84 -7.82 1.37 1.44
N GLY A 85 -6.57 1.67 1.81
CA GLY A 85 -5.47 0.71 1.73
C GLY A 85 -5.12 0.32 0.28
N ARG A 86 -5.08 1.29 -0.63
CA ARG A 86 -4.77 1.09 -2.07
C ARG A 86 -3.29 0.91 -2.39
N THR A 87 -2.42 1.16 -1.41
CA THR A 87 -0.97 1.16 -1.56
C THR A 87 -0.32 0.06 -0.72
N SER A 88 0.73 -0.57 -1.24
CA SER A 88 1.50 -1.60 -0.53
C SER A 88 2.41 -1.02 0.58
N LYS A 89 2.99 0.17 0.32
CA LYS A 89 3.91 0.89 1.20
C LYS A 89 3.35 2.27 1.57
N GLN A 90 3.79 2.78 2.70
CA GLN A 90 3.33 4.08 3.23
C GLN A 90 4.32 5.23 2.91
N ASN A 91 5.55 4.91 2.52
CA ASN A 91 6.58 5.91 2.22
C ASN A 91 6.13 6.97 1.19
N PRO A 92 5.54 6.60 0.03
CA PRO A 92 5.07 7.59 -0.93
C PRO A 92 3.94 8.49 -0.37
N ILE A 93 3.00 7.91 0.38
CA ILE A 93 1.91 8.64 1.05
C ILE A 93 2.48 9.70 2.01
N MET A 94 3.39 9.28 2.90
CA MET A 94 3.95 10.19 3.92
C MET A 94 4.83 11.28 3.29
N PHE A 95 5.56 10.95 2.23
CA PHE A 95 6.35 11.93 1.48
C PHE A 95 5.47 12.95 0.76
N ALA A 96 4.44 12.50 0.03
CA ALA A 96 3.50 13.38 -0.67
C ALA A 96 2.72 14.27 0.31
N LEU A 97 2.29 13.72 1.46
CA LEU A 97 1.64 14.49 2.52
C LEU A 97 2.60 15.54 3.11
N ALA A 98 3.87 15.19 3.30
CA ALA A 98 4.88 16.12 3.78
C ALA A 98 5.15 17.27 2.78
N LEU A 99 5.16 17.00 1.47
CA LEU A 99 5.22 18.04 0.43
C LEU A 99 4.02 18.99 0.51
N CYS A 100 2.81 18.45 0.65
CA CYS A 100 1.59 19.24 0.81
C CYS A 100 1.62 20.10 2.08
N ALA A 101 2.10 19.54 3.20
CA ALA A 101 2.24 20.25 4.46
C ALA A 101 3.27 21.40 4.39
N LYS A 102 4.31 21.26 3.57
CA LYS A 102 5.31 22.32 3.33
C LYS A 102 4.76 23.48 2.49
N SER A 103 3.77 23.22 1.63
CA SER A 103 3.25 24.15 0.62
C SER A 103 3.01 25.57 1.14
N THR A 104 3.28 26.57 0.31
CA THR A 104 2.90 27.97 0.58
C THR A 104 1.40 28.20 0.40
N ASP A 105 0.71 27.37 -0.36
CA ASP A 105 -0.74 27.40 -0.49
C ASP A 105 -1.42 27.01 0.84
N LEU A 106 -2.21 27.93 1.38
CA LEU A 106 -2.85 27.78 2.69
C LEU A 106 -3.93 26.70 2.69
N LEU A 107 -4.65 26.51 1.58
CA LEU A 107 -5.70 25.49 1.48
C LEU A 107 -5.08 24.09 1.52
N THR A 108 -4.06 23.85 0.69
CA THR A 108 -3.29 22.60 0.67
C THR A 108 -2.66 22.30 2.03
N LYS A 109 -1.97 23.28 2.63
CA LYS A 109 -1.32 23.11 3.94
C LYS A 109 -2.33 22.77 5.04
N ARG A 110 -3.48 23.45 5.08
CA ARG A 110 -4.54 23.16 6.05
C ARG A 110 -5.11 21.76 5.84
N ALA A 111 -5.44 21.40 4.60
CA ALA A 111 -5.93 20.08 4.24
C ALA A 111 -4.96 18.97 4.69
N ALA A 112 -3.67 19.13 4.40
CA ALA A 112 -2.65 18.15 4.77
C ALA A 112 -2.59 17.92 6.30
N TYR A 113 -2.57 18.99 7.09
CA TYR A 113 -2.54 18.86 8.55
C TYR A 113 -3.87 18.39 9.16
N SER A 114 -5.02 18.75 8.57
CA SER A 114 -6.32 18.26 9.06
C SER A 114 -6.51 16.77 8.82
N SER A 115 -5.94 16.22 7.74
CA SER A 115 -6.01 14.80 7.42
C SER A 115 -4.91 13.97 8.10
N LEU A 116 -4.03 14.59 8.90
CA LEU A 116 -2.87 13.92 9.49
C LEU A 116 -3.27 12.73 10.38
N SER A 117 -4.26 12.90 11.27
CA SER A 117 -4.71 11.82 12.17
C SER A 117 -5.32 10.64 11.42
N GLU A 118 -6.06 10.91 10.34
CA GLU A 118 -6.71 9.89 9.52
C GLU A 118 -5.69 9.09 8.69
N ILE A 119 -4.65 9.76 8.16
CA ILE A 119 -3.61 9.13 7.34
C ILE A 119 -2.57 8.42 8.23
N CYS A 120 -2.11 9.07 9.30
CA CYS A 120 -1.10 8.53 10.22
C CYS A 120 -1.72 7.61 11.28
N ARG A 121 -2.29 6.48 10.86
CA ARG A 121 -2.99 5.51 11.75
C ARG A 121 -2.17 4.90 12.89
N ILE A 122 -0.83 4.84 12.76
CA ILE A 122 0.07 4.26 13.76
C ILE A 122 1.32 5.13 13.96
N PRO A 123 2.07 4.98 15.08
CA PRO A 123 3.28 5.76 15.35
C PRO A 123 4.31 5.74 14.22
N THR A 124 4.51 4.59 13.56
CA THR A 124 5.43 4.47 12.42
C THR A 124 5.09 5.47 11.31
N HIS A 125 3.80 5.68 11.00
CA HIS A 125 3.37 6.61 9.97
C HIS A 125 3.64 8.06 10.39
N LEU A 126 3.32 8.41 11.64
CA LEU A 126 3.59 9.73 12.19
C LEU A 126 5.10 10.05 12.15
N PHE A 127 5.94 9.13 12.60
CA PHE A 127 7.40 9.33 12.59
C PHE A 127 7.96 9.41 11.17
N MET A 128 7.40 8.65 10.24
CA MET A 128 7.75 8.71 8.82
C MET A 128 7.38 10.06 8.18
N PHE A 129 6.17 10.57 8.47
CA PHE A 129 5.77 11.93 8.07
C PHE A 129 6.73 12.98 8.62
N ILE A 130 7.07 12.91 9.91
CA ILE A 130 7.99 13.86 10.56
C ILE A 130 9.39 13.78 9.94
N LYS A 131 9.89 12.57 9.68
CA LYS A 131 11.17 12.35 8.98
C LYS A 131 11.18 13.03 7.61
N TYR A 132 10.14 12.83 6.78
CA TYR A 132 10.06 13.48 5.47
C TYR A 132 9.88 14.99 5.58
N ALA A 133 9.04 15.46 6.51
CA ALA A 133 8.86 16.89 6.74
C ALA A 133 10.18 17.58 7.10
N HIS A 134 10.96 16.98 8.02
CA HIS A 134 12.29 17.44 8.39
C HIS A 134 13.27 17.39 7.20
N ALA A 135 13.31 16.29 6.44
CA ALA A 135 14.17 16.16 5.26
C ALA A 135 13.85 17.19 4.17
N LEU A 136 12.58 17.61 4.07
CA LEU A 136 12.14 18.70 3.20
C LEU A 136 12.43 20.09 3.78
N GLY A 137 13.08 20.21 4.94
CA GLY A 137 13.44 21.48 5.57
C GLY A 137 12.28 22.18 6.29
N GLN A 138 11.23 21.45 6.70
CA GLN A 138 10.18 22.02 7.53
C GLN A 138 10.66 22.18 8.97
N ASN A 139 10.47 23.39 9.51
CA ASN A 139 10.64 23.67 10.93
C ASN A 139 9.33 23.42 11.69
N TRP A 140 9.41 23.18 12.99
CA TRP A 140 8.25 23.00 13.87
C TRP A 140 7.47 24.31 14.03
N GLY A 141 6.60 24.61 13.08
CA GLY A 141 5.66 25.73 13.13
C GLY A 141 4.42 25.42 13.98
N ARG A 142 3.59 26.46 14.23
CA ARG A 142 2.35 26.32 15.03
C ARG A 142 1.40 25.25 14.45
N ALA A 143 1.27 25.18 13.12
CA ALA A 143 0.40 24.22 12.46
C ALA A 143 0.85 22.76 12.70
N GLN A 144 2.14 22.46 12.49
CA GLN A 144 2.70 21.14 12.73
C GLN A 144 2.61 20.73 14.21
N ARG A 145 3.00 21.62 15.14
CA ARG A 145 2.88 21.34 16.58
C ARG A 145 1.45 21.02 16.98
N ARG A 146 0.47 21.79 16.48
CA ARG A 146 -0.95 21.55 16.74
C ARG A 146 -1.41 20.21 16.17
N ALA A 147 -1.14 19.94 14.90
CA ALA A 147 -1.59 18.70 14.25
C ALA A 147 -0.98 17.45 14.92
N VAL A 148 0.32 17.48 15.22
CA VAL A 148 0.99 16.38 15.92
C VAL A 148 0.52 16.25 17.37
N SER A 149 0.24 17.36 18.07
CA SER A 149 -0.35 17.30 19.42
C SER A 149 -1.74 16.66 19.39
N ASN A 150 -2.58 17.09 18.45
CA ASN A 150 -3.91 16.54 18.21
C ASN A 150 -3.86 15.03 17.98
N TRP A 151 -2.87 14.57 17.20
CA TRP A 151 -2.66 13.13 16.97
C TRP A 151 -2.55 12.32 18.26
N TYR A 152 -1.94 12.84 19.33
CA TYR A 152 -1.83 12.14 20.62
C TYR A 152 -3.07 12.32 21.50
N ILE A 153 -3.60 13.54 21.60
CA ILE A 153 -4.68 13.86 22.55
C ILE A 153 -6.04 13.33 22.12
N GLU A 154 -6.23 13.04 20.83
CA GLU A 154 -7.47 12.48 20.27
C GLU A 154 -7.50 10.94 20.34
N GLN A 155 -6.43 10.28 20.81
CA GLN A 155 -6.35 8.82 20.88
C GLN A 155 -7.13 8.26 22.07
N ASN A 156 -7.65 7.05 21.89
CA ASN A 156 -8.06 6.22 23.00
C ASN A 156 -6.83 5.86 23.87
N PRO A 157 -6.84 6.08 25.20
CA PRO A 157 -5.68 5.85 26.06
C PRO A 157 -5.12 4.41 26.00
N SER A 158 -5.98 3.39 25.93
CA SER A 158 -5.55 1.99 25.87
C SER A 158 -4.90 1.65 24.53
N LYS A 159 -5.47 2.13 23.43
CA LYS A 159 -4.87 2.00 22.09
C LYS A 159 -3.53 2.74 22.04
N LEU A 160 -3.44 3.94 22.63
CA LEU A 160 -2.20 4.69 22.70
C LEU A 160 -1.14 3.94 23.52
N ALA A 161 -1.49 3.38 24.68
CA ALA A 161 -0.58 2.60 25.50
C ALA A 161 0.01 1.40 24.74
N MET A 162 -0.83 0.62 24.07
CA MET A 162 -0.38 -0.47 23.20
C MET A 162 0.52 0.03 22.06
N ALA A 163 0.19 1.18 21.45
CA ALA A 163 0.96 1.75 20.36
C ALA A 163 2.35 2.22 20.80
N ILE A 164 2.46 2.94 21.92
CA ILE A 164 3.74 3.48 22.41
C ILE A 164 4.68 2.37 22.91
N THR A 165 4.15 1.28 23.47
CA THR A 165 4.96 0.15 23.93
C THR A 165 5.39 -0.75 22.78
N LYS A 166 4.54 -0.90 21.75
CA LYS A 166 4.85 -1.69 20.54
C LYS A 166 5.80 -0.95 19.58
N TYR A 167 5.65 0.36 19.44
CA TYR A 167 6.38 1.20 18.49
C TYR A 167 7.24 2.27 19.19
N GLN A 168 8.01 1.86 20.19
CA GLN A 168 8.83 2.76 21.04
C GLN A 168 9.67 3.76 20.23
N ASN A 169 10.26 3.31 19.13
CA ASN A 169 10.97 4.14 18.17
C ASN A 169 10.84 3.57 16.75
N ARG A 170 10.74 4.45 15.75
CA ARG A 170 10.79 4.12 14.30
C ARG A 170 11.31 5.34 13.54
N GLU A 171 11.85 5.13 12.35
CA GLU A 171 12.29 6.23 11.46
C GLU A 171 13.27 7.23 12.10
N GLY A 172 14.01 6.82 13.15
CA GLY A 172 14.94 7.67 13.88
C GLY A 172 14.31 8.54 14.98
N TYR A 173 13.00 8.39 15.25
CA TYR A 173 12.28 9.13 16.28
C TYR A 173 11.72 8.20 17.36
N SER A 174 11.70 8.68 18.59
CA SER A 174 10.92 8.11 19.69
C SER A 174 9.69 8.97 20.01
N HIS A 175 8.71 8.39 20.70
CA HIS A 175 7.58 9.17 21.23
C HIS A 175 8.04 10.35 22.11
N ARG A 176 9.09 10.15 22.90
CA ARG A 176 9.67 11.20 23.77
C ARG A 176 10.16 12.40 22.97
N ASP A 177 10.81 12.16 21.83
CA ASP A 177 11.30 13.24 20.96
C ASP A 177 10.12 14.03 20.39
N ILE A 178 9.08 13.34 19.94
CA ILE A 178 7.90 13.99 19.37
C ILE A 178 7.13 14.79 20.42
N LEU A 179 6.95 14.26 21.63
CA LEU A 179 6.30 14.99 22.73
C LEU A 179 7.06 16.27 23.09
N ARG A 180 8.40 16.22 23.11
CA ARG A 180 9.25 17.40 23.35
C ARG A 180 9.11 18.48 22.29
N LEU A 181 8.87 18.10 21.03
CA LEU A 181 8.78 19.04 19.91
C LEU A 181 7.36 19.59 19.70
N ALA A 182 6.35 18.73 19.89
CA ALA A 182 4.95 19.08 19.67
C ALA A 182 4.31 19.79 20.87
N HIS A 183 4.77 19.48 22.10
CA HIS A 183 4.21 19.96 23.35
C HIS A 183 2.70 19.70 23.51
N PRO A 184 2.23 18.44 23.36
CA PRO A 184 0.82 18.12 23.59
C PRO A 184 0.44 18.42 25.05
N SER A 185 -0.76 18.97 25.24
CA SER A 185 -1.34 19.24 26.55
C SER A 185 -2.78 18.77 26.58
N THR A 186 -3.18 18.10 27.66
CA THR A 186 -4.51 17.54 27.86
C THR A 186 -4.88 17.58 29.33
N LYS A 187 -6.18 17.56 29.63
CA LYS A 187 -6.74 17.43 30.99
C LYS A 187 -7.15 15.99 31.32
N ASP A 188 -7.10 15.08 30.33
CA ASP A 188 -7.40 13.67 30.53
C ASP A 188 -6.33 13.02 31.42
N PRO A 189 -6.68 12.53 32.63
CA PRO A 189 -5.72 11.93 33.56
C PRO A 189 -4.97 10.72 32.98
N LEU A 190 -5.62 9.92 32.13
CA LEU A 190 -5.01 8.72 31.54
C LEU A 190 -3.96 9.11 30.51
N LEU A 191 -4.26 10.09 29.65
CA LEU A 191 -3.29 10.60 28.69
C LEU A 191 -2.14 11.35 29.37
N CYS A 192 -2.42 12.11 30.43
CA CYS A 192 -1.37 12.73 31.25
C CYS A 192 -0.42 11.67 31.82
N PHE A 193 -0.95 10.57 32.37
CA PHE A 193 -0.13 9.47 32.87
C PHE A 193 0.71 8.81 31.78
N LEU A 194 0.16 8.62 30.57
CA LEU A 194 0.93 8.10 29.42
C LEU A 194 2.03 9.04 28.97
N PHE A 195 1.77 10.35 28.91
CA PHE A 195 2.80 11.34 28.57
C PHE A 195 3.92 11.36 29.61
N ASP A 196 3.57 11.23 30.89
CA ASP A 196 4.55 11.11 31.98
C ASP A 196 5.37 9.82 31.86
N TYR A 197 4.73 8.68 31.57
CA TYR A 197 5.40 7.42 31.28
C TYR A 197 6.39 7.53 30.11
N ILE A 198 6.00 8.17 29.00
CA ILE A 198 6.89 8.35 27.83
C ILE A 198 8.09 9.24 28.17
N THR A 199 7.89 10.26 29.00
CA THR A 199 8.90 11.30 29.25
C THR A 199 9.88 10.95 30.39
N HIS A 200 9.39 10.25 31.43
CA HIS A 200 10.13 9.94 32.65
C HIS A 200 10.21 8.45 33.01
N GLY A 201 9.44 7.58 32.34
CA GLY A 201 9.40 6.14 32.60
C GLY A 201 8.40 5.73 33.70
N PHE A 202 8.14 4.42 33.80
CA PHE A 202 7.06 3.86 34.64
C PHE A 202 7.16 4.23 36.12
N LYS A 203 8.35 4.09 36.73
CA LYS A 203 8.53 4.35 38.16
C LYS A 203 8.16 5.80 38.52
N GLN A 204 8.71 6.76 37.78
CA GLN A 204 8.45 8.17 38.04
C GLN A 204 7.00 8.56 37.74
N ALA A 205 6.42 8.02 36.66
CA ALA A 205 5.03 8.28 36.31
C ALA A 205 4.06 7.77 37.39
N ASN A 206 4.31 6.58 37.94
CA ASN A 206 3.51 6.02 39.01
C ASN A 206 3.70 6.79 40.34
N GLU A 207 4.89 7.30 40.63
CA GLU A 207 5.11 8.19 41.78
C GLU A 207 4.37 9.52 41.64
N ASN A 208 4.43 10.14 40.46
CA ASN A 208 3.76 11.41 40.18
C ASN A 208 2.24 11.30 40.26
N LEU A 209 1.68 10.13 39.94
CA LEU A 209 0.26 9.85 40.14
C LEU A 209 -0.17 9.95 41.61
N ASN A 210 0.71 9.53 42.52
CA ASN A 210 0.45 9.45 43.95
C ASN A 210 0.80 10.76 44.70
N LYS A 211 1.34 11.76 44.00
CA LYS A 211 1.60 13.08 44.60
C LYS A 211 0.29 13.87 44.67
N PRO A 212 -0.05 14.48 45.82
CA PRO A 212 -1.16 15.43 45.88
C PRO A 212 -0.86 16.58 44.91
N LYS A 213 -1.83 16.91 44.04
CA LYS A 213 -1.71 18.08 43.16
C LYS A 213 -1.55 19.31 44.05
N GLU A 214 -0.35 19.88 44.12
CA GLU A 214 -0.15 21.20 44.72
C GLU A 214 -1.04 22.19 43.97
N SER A 215 -1.91 22.85 44.72
CA SER A 215 -2.81 23.88 44.25
C SER A 215 -2.01 25.09 43.79
N THR A 216 -1.67 25.13 42.50
CA THR A 216 -1.26 26.37 41.85
C THR A 216 -2.50 27.26 41.72
N ASN A 217 -2.63 28.20 42.65
CA ASN A 217 -3.53 29.35 42.59
C ASN A 217 -3.41 30.04 41.22
N GLY A 218 -4.54 30.16 40.50
CA GLY A 218 -4.59 30.84 39.22
C GLY A 218 -6.01 30.98 38.66
N ASN A 219 -6.69 32.02 39.12
CA ASN A 219 -7.84 32.74 38.52
C ASN A 219 -9.02 31.95 37.94
N ASN A 220 -10.15 32.11 38.64
CA ASN A 220 -11.51 31.99 38.11
C ASN A 220 -11.65 32.84 36.84
N ASN A 221 -12.08 32.21 35.75
CA ASN A 221 -12.95 32.80 34.75
C ASN A 221 -13.87 31.68 34.24
N THR A 222 -15.09 31.67 34.76
CA THR A 222 -16.20 30.88 34.28
C THR A 222 -16.68 31.54 32.98
N GLU A 223 -16.45 30.90 31.83
CA GLU A 223 -17.16 31.24 30.59
C GLU A 223 -18.17 30.12 30.31
N ASP A 224 -19.44 30.52 30.26
CA ASP A 224 -20.62 29.69 30.00
C ASP A 224 -20.51 28.96 28.65
N ILE A 225 -20.67 27.64 28.68
CA ILE A 225 -20.84 26.81 27.50
C ILE A 225 -22.31 26.86 27.11
N THR A 226 -22.63 27.61 26.05
CA THR A 226 -23.99 27.65 25.48
C THR A 226 -24.34 26.38 24.71
N GLU A 227 -25.63 26.00 24.76
CA GLU A 227 -26.28 24.80 24.19
C GLU A 227 -25.97 24.49 22.69
N LYS A 228 -25.32 25.39 21.95
CA LYS A 228 -24.87 25.15 20.58
C LYS A 228 -23.66 24.21 20.47
N ASP A 229 -22.84 24.11 21.52
CA ASP A 229 -21.66 23.22 21.53
C ASP A 229 -22.03 21.74 21.75
N GLN A 230 -23.17 21.47 22.41
CA GLN A 230 -23.69 20.12 22.58
C GLN A 230 -24.26 19.56 21.27
N GLN A 231 -24.91 20.39 20.45
CA GLN A 231 -25.45 19.96 19.15
C GLN A 231 -24.36 19.67 18.10
N GLN A 232 -23.17 20.28 18.19
CA GLN A 232 -22.03 19.91 17.34
C GLN A 232 -21.34 18.60 17.77
N GLN A 233 -21.41 18.22 19.05
CA GLN A 233 -20.89 16.94 19.53
C GLN A 233 -21.79 15.76 19.15
N GLU A 234 -23.11 15.93 19.16
CA GLU A 234 -24.06 14.88 18.75
C GLU A 234 -24.04 14.60 17.25
N GLN A 235 -23.81 15.62 16.39
CA GLN A 235 -23.62 15.41 14.95
C GLN A 235 -22.26 14.79 14.59
N LYS A 236 -21.24 14.91 15.46
CA LYS A 236 -19.94 14.24 15.29
C LYS A 236 -20.02 12.75 15.63
N GLN A 237 -20.80 12.38 16.64
CA GLN A 237 -21.03 10.97 17.02
C GLN A 237 -21.76 10.15 15.95
N GLN A 238 -22.61 10.76 15.12
CA GLN A 238 -23.28 10.04 14.03
C GLN A 238 -22.40 9.81 12.79
N LYS A 239 -21.25 10.50 12.65
CA LYS A 239 -20.29 10.31 11.55
C LYS A 239 -19.09 9.43 11.90
N GLU A 240 -18.91 9.04 13.16
CA GLU A 240 -17.78 8.22 13.64
C GLU A 240 -17.98 6.70 13.49
N ASN A 241 -19.11 6.22 12.95
CA ASN A 241 -19.39 4.78 12.76
C ASN A 241 -18.78 4.16 11.48
N LEU A 242 -17.85 4.84 10.82
CA LEU A 242 -17.18 4.30 9.63
C LEU A 242 -15.67 4.53 9.75
N ASN A 243 -14.99 3.53 10.31
CA ASN A 243 -13.62 3.07 10.04
C ASN A 243 -12.79 2.79 11.31
N ASP A 244 -12.27 1.56 11.38
CA ASP A 244 -11.19 1.04 12.23
C ASP A 244 -11.61 0.24 13.49
N GLU A 245 -12.07 -0.99 13.26
CA GLU A 245 -12.18 -2.05 14.29
C GLU A 245 -11.44 -3.32 13.86
N ASP A 246 -10.19 -3.41 14.34
CA ASP A 246 -9.76 -4.64 14.99
C ASP A 246 -10.40 -4.68 16.38
N ASP A 247 -11.04 -5.81 16.68
CA ASP A 247 -11.62 -6.28 17.95
C ASP A 247 -13.15 -6.17 18.12
N GLU A 248 -13.79 -7.33 18.19
CA GLU A 248 -15.11 -7.51 18.79
C GLU A 248 -15.01 -7.16 20.28
N THR A 249 -15.04 -5.87 20.59
CA THR A 249 -15.46 -5.30 21.88
C THR A 249 -15.62 -3.80 21.68
N ASN A 250 -16.49 -3.41 20.75
CA ASN A 250 -16.91 -2.03 20.55
C ASN A 250 -17.86 -1.51 21.65
N ASN A 251 -17.66 -1.97 22.88
CA ASN A 251 -18.09 -1.25 24.06
C ASN A 251 -16.86 -0.49 24.53
N LYS A 252 -16.93 0.85 24.58
CA LYS A 252 -16.02 1.68 25.38
C LYS A 252 -16.01 1.15 26.82
N LYS A 253 -15.22 0.11 27.12
CA LYS A 253 -14.77 -0.15 28.48
C LYS A 253 -13.86 1.03 28.78
N LEU A 254 -14.38 1.96 29.58
CA LEU A 254 -13.58 2.99 30.22
C LEU A 254 -12.44 2.26 30.93
N VAL A 255 -11.24 2.31 30.36
CA VAL A 255 -10.07 1.71 30.98
C VAL A 255 -9.68 2.55 32.16
N THR A 256 -9.52 1.91 33.32
CA THR A 256 -9.13 2.62 34.54
C THR A 256 -7.62 2.85 34.56
N ILE A 257 -7.20 3.79 35.41
CA ILE A 257 -5.77 4.08 35.54
C ILE A 257 -5.00 2.89 36.13
N GLU A 258 -5.66 2.07 36.95
CA GLU A 258 -5.11 0.82 37.51
C GLU A 258 -4.89 -0.22 36.42
N GLN A 259 -5.84 -0.39 35.50
CA GLN A 259 -5.68 -1.29 34.35
C GLN A 259 -4.53 -0.85 33.43
N LEU A 260 -4.40 0.46 33.22
CA LEU A 260 -3.31 1.04 32.43
C LEU A 260 -1.95 0.85 33.11
N LYS A 261 -1.91 1.02 34.43
CA LYS A 261 -0.72 0.77 35.25
C LYS A 261 -0.32 -0.70 35.20
N ASP A 262 -1.26 -1.62 35.41
CA ASP A 262 -1.04 -3.06 35.36
C ASP A 262 -0.47 -3.50 34.00
N PHE A 263 -1.04 -2.97 32.91
CA PHE A 263 -0.52 -3.19 31.56
C PHE A 263 0.93 -2.71 31.40
N LEU A 264 1.23 -1.46 31.75
CA LEU A 264 2.57 -0.89 31.58
C LEU A 264 3.59 -1.59 32.49
N GLU A 265 3.21 -1.94 33.72
CA GLU A 265 4.07 -2.68 34.64
C GLU A 265 4.42 -4.06 34.07
N THR A 266 3.42 -4.77 33.54
CA THR A 266 3.62 -6.07 32.90
C THR A 266 4.54 -5.95 31.69
N VAL A 267 4.36 -4.92 30.85
CA VAL A 267 5.25 -4.65 29.71
C VAL A 267 6.69 -4.41 30.17
N GLU A 268 6.93 -3.67 31.26
CA GLU A 268 8.29 -3.46 31.79
C GLU A 268 8.91 -4.77 32.34
N LYS A 269 8.12 -5.62 33.02
CA LYS A 269 8.58 -6.93 33.51
C LYS A 269 8.96 -7.87 32.37
N VAL A 270 8.09 -7.94 31.36
CA VAL A 270 8.26 -8.80 30.17
C VAL A 270 9.58 -8.51 29.44
N LYS A 271 10.01 -7.24 29.34
CA LYS A 271 11.25 -6.86 28.63
C LYS A 271 12.52 -7.52 29.17
N ILE A 272 12.53 -7.88 30.46
CA ILE A 272 13.70 -8.44 31.13
C ILE A 272 13.49 -9.89 31.59
N SER A 273 12.28 -10.44 31.44
CA SER A 273 11.99 -11.81 31.85
C SER A 273 12.62 -12.83 30.91
N THR A 274 13.08 -13.94 31.48
CA THR A 274 13.58 -15.12 30.77
C THR A 274 12.69 -16.35 31.03
N ASN A 275 11.58 -16.19 31.73
CA ASN A 275 10.68 -17.26 32.09
C ASN A 275 9.55 -17.40 31.07
N GLU A 276 9.49 -18.53 30.35
CA GLU A 276 8.47 -18.75 29.31
C GLU A 276 7.03 -18.69 29.85
N ASP A 277 6.76 -19.25 31.02
CA ASP A 277 5.40 -19.32 31.58
C ASP A 277 4.88 -17.93 31.97
N GLU A 278 5.77 -17.08 32.50
CA GLU A 278 5.46 -15.68 32.79
C GLU A 278 5.12 -14.92 31.51
N LEU A 279 5.92 -15.10 30.46
CA LEU A 279 5.68 -14.47 29.16
C LEU A 279 4.38 -14.94 28.50
N ILE A 280 4.09 -16.24 28.54
CA ILE A 280 2.84 -16.82 28.02
C ILE A 280 1.64 -16.26 28.77
N THR A 281 1.73 -16.16 30.09
CA THR A 281 0.67 -15.57 30.93
C THR A 281 0.44 -14.10 30.56
N ALA A 282 1.51 -13.32 30.44
CA ALA A 282 1.44 -11.92 30.06
C ALA A 282 0.85 -11.70 28.65
N ILE A 283 1.21 -12.56 27.68
CA ILE A 283 0.63 -12.52 26.32
C ILE A 283 -0.88 -12.74 26.38
N ARG A 284 -1.35 -13.73 27.14
CA ARG A 284 -2.79 -14.04 27.23
C ARG A 284 -3.57 -12.96 28.00
N GLN A 285 -3.00 -12.42 29.06
CA GLN A 285 -3.65 -11.41 29.91
C GLN A 285 -3.80 -10.06 29.21
N HIS A 286 -2.76 -9.61 28.48
CA HIS A 286 -2.72 -8.25 27.92
C HIS A 286 -2.64 -8.20 26.40
N HIS A 287 -2.80 -9.34 25.72
CA HIS A 287 -2.68 -9.45 24.26
C HIS A 287 -1.36 -8.90 23.73
N LEU A 288 -0.27 -9.15 24.46
CA LEU A 288 1.06 -8.66 24.08
C LEU A 288 1.50 -9.28 22.75
N VAL A 289 2.03 -8.43 21.88
CA VAL A 289 2.58 -8.85 20.59
C VAL A 289 4.09 -9.12 20.65
N ARG A 290 4.61 -9.70 19.57
CA ARG A 290 6.04 -10.00 19.35
C ARG A 290 6.96 -8.84 19.71
N GLU A 291 6.60 -7.59 19.37
CA GLU A 291 7.44 -6.42 19.65
C GLU A 291 7.68 -6.16 21.16
N HIS A 292 6.88 -6.73 22.05
CA HIS A 292 7.11 -6.65 23.50
C HIS A 292 8.08 -7.73 24.00
N MET A 293 8.28 -8.81 23.24
CA MET A 293 9.04 -9.96 23.71
C MET A 293 10.54 -9.71 23.67
N PRO A 294 11.31 -10.19 24.68
CA PRO A 294 12.76 -10.19 24.63
C PRO A 294 13.30 -10.97 23.43
N THR A 295 14.36 -10.48 22.80
CA THR A 295 14.86 -11.06 21.54
C THR A 295 15.33 -12.50 21.69
N ASN A 296 15.94 -12.85 22.83
CA ASN A 296 16.36 -14.21 23.17
C ASN A 296 15.18 -15.20 23.27
N MET A 297 13.99 -14.72 23.61
CA MET A 297 12.79 -15.54 23.78
C MET A 297 12.05 -15.77 22.45
N LEU A 298 12.41 -15.05 21.38
CA LEU A 298 11.81 -15.19 20.04
C LEU A 298 12.26 -16.44 19.27
N ASN A 299 13.00 -17.35 19.90
CA ASN A 299 13.29 -18.69 19.37
C ASN A 299 12.40 -19.79 19.98
N SER A 300 11.57 -19.44 20.97
CA SER A 300 10.73 -20.43 21.66
C SER A 300 9.44 -20.74 20.90
N LYS A 301 9.22 -22.03 20.61
CA LYS A 301 8.01 -22.52 19.93
C LYS A 301 6.74 -22.29 20.75
N SER A 302 6.82 -22.43 22.08
CA SER A 302 5.68 -22.23 23.00
C SER A 302 5.18 -20.79 22.93
N ILE A 303 6.10 -19.81 23.00
CA ILE A 303 5.79 -18.38 22.91
C ILE A 303 5.14 -18.03 21.57
N TRP A 304 5.73 -18.49 20.45
CA TRP A 304 5.17 -18.22 19.13
C TRP A 304 3.81 -18.87 18.91
N SER A 305 3.57 -20.06 19.47
CA SER A 305 2.26 -20.71 19.43
C SER A 305 1.19 -19.85 20.08
N VAL A 306 1.48 -19.25 21.24
CA VAL A 306 0.53 -18.39 21.96
C VAL A 306 0.36 -17.05 21.25
N LEU A 307 1.45 -16.46 20.74
CA LEU A 307 1.39 -15.24 19.93
C LEU A 307 0.48 -15.44 18.70
N LEU A 308 0.56 -16.60 18.04
CA LEU A 308 -0.21 -16.91 16.83
C LEU A 308 -1.73 -16.93 17.07
N GLU A 309 -2.19 -17.25 18.29
CA GLU A 309 -3.62 -17.32 18.65
C GLU A 309 -4.37 -16.02 18.30
N LYS A 310 -3.75 -14.86 18.55
CA LYS A 310 -4.33 -13.53 18.33
C LYS A 310 -3.48 -12.65 17.41
N MET A 311 -2.50 -13.22 16.70
CA MET A 311 -1.60 -12.45 15.84
C MET A 311 -2.37 -11.77 14.69
N PRO A 312 -2.20 -10.45 14.46
CA PRO A 312 -2.77 -9.78 13.31
C PRO A 312 -2.27 -10.38 11.99
N LEU A 313 -3.11 -10.38 10.95
CA LEU A 313 -2.84 -11.11 9.69
C LEU A 313 -1.58 -10.60 8.98
N THR A 314 -1.36 -9.28 8.95
CA THR A 314 -0.12 -8.66 8.42
C THR A 314 1.13 -9.12 9.19
N ALA A 315 1.03 -9.27 10.51
CA ALA A 315 2.13 -9.76 11.33
C ALA A 315 2.37 -11.26 11.11
N MET A 316 1.31 -12.04 10.92
CA MET A 316 1.40 -13.48 10.60
C MET A 316 2.13 -13.71 9.28
N ILE A 317 1.69 -13.05 8.21
CA ILE A 317 2.28 -13.13 6.86
C ILE A 317 3.78 -12.78 6.90
N ARG A 318 4.15 -11.69 7.58
CA ARG A 318 5.54 -11.24 7.70
C ARG A 318 6.45 -12.22 8.46
N ASN A 319 5.89 -13.04 9.35
CA ASN A 319 6.65 -13.93 10.22
C ASN A 319 6.57 -15.42 9.84
N LEU A 320 5.97 -15.77 8.70
CA LEU A 320 5.88 -17.17 8.25
C LEU A 320 7.25 -17.86 8.19
N GLY A 321 8.25 -17.22 7.59
CA GLY A 321 9.61 -17.77 7.53
C GLY A 321 10.23 -18.02 8.91
N LYS A 322 9.99 -17.13 9.89
CA LYS A 322 10.47 -17.31 11.27
C LYS A 322 9.74 -18.45 11.98
N MET A 323 8.42 -18.54 11.82
CA MET A 323 7.63 -19.63 12.42
C MET A 323 7.97 -21.00 11.80
N SER A 324 8.31 -21.04 10.50
CA SER A 324 8.83 -22.25 9.86
C SER A 324 10.24 -22.60 10.34
N GLU A 325 11.14 -21.63 10.50
CA GLU A 325 12.52 -21.87 10.96
C GLU A 325 12.57 -22.48 12.38
N ILE A 326 11.71 -22.05 13.29
CA ILE A 326 11.62 -22.63 14.65
C ILE A 326 10.82 -23.94 14.71
N ASN A 327 10.47 -24.53 13.56
CA ASN A 327 9.65 -25.74 13.45
C ASN A 327 8.28 -25.63 14.15
N LEU A 328 7.67 -24.44 14.15
CA LEU A 328 6.27 -24.27 14.58
C LEU A 328 5.32 -24.72 13.47
N LEU A 329 5.64 -24.39 12.22
CA LEU A 329 4.83 -24.70 11.03
C LEU A 329 5.34 -25.97 10.34
N THR A 330 5.23 -27.10 11.03
CA THR A 330 5.52 -28.43 10.46
C THR A 330 4.30 -29.01 9.78
N GLU A 331 4.50 -29.98 8.89
CA GLU A 331 3.44 -30.65 8.14
C GLU A 331 2.32 -31.16 9.08
N ASN A 332 1.08 -30.79 8.77
CA ASN A 332 -0.14 -31.16 9.50
C ASN A 332 -0.20 -30.67 10.97
N SER A 333 0.67 -29.76 11.37
CA SER A 333 0.59 -29.12 12.70
C SER A 333 -0.65 -28.24 12.83
N GLU A 334 -1.18 -28.11 14.04
CA GLU A 334 -2.31 -27.22 14.33
C GLU A 334 -2.00 -25.74 14.00
N ALA A 335 -0.73 -25.33 14.15
CA ALA A 335 -0.28 -24.00 13.77
C ALA A 335 -0.32 -23.78 12.25
N GLU A 336 0.12 -24.76 11.44
CA GLU A 336 0.01 -24.71 9.99
C GLU A 336 -1.44 -24.63 9.53
N LYS A 337 -2.31 -25.52 10.06
CA LYS A 337 -3.75 -25.51 9.73
C LYS A 337 -4.39 -24.15 10.01
N ARG A 338 -4.10 -23.57 11.19
CA ARG A 338 -4.60 -22.24 11.57
C ARG A 338 -4.10 -21.15 10.62
N VAL A 339 -2.83 -21.19 10.22
CA VAL A 339 -2.27 -20.22 9.25
C VAL A 339 -2.98 -20.34 7.90
N VAL A 340 -3.13 -21.56 7.39
CA VAL A 340 -3.79 -21.85 6.10
C VAL A 340 -5.25 -21.38 6.11
N GLU A 341 -6.00 -21.72 7.15
CA GLU A 341 -7.40 -21.30 7.32
C GLU A 341 -7.55 -19.77 7.28
N ARG A 342 -6.67 -19.06 8.02
CA ARG A 342 -6.71 -17.59 8.08
C ARG A 342 -6.28 -16.92 6.77
N LEU A 343 -5.34 -17.50 6.04
CA LEU A 343 -4.93 -17.00 4.72
C LEU A 343 -6.03 -17.19 3.67
N LYS A 344 -6.85 -18.23 3.78
CA LYS A 344 -7.97 -18.48 2.84
C LYS A 344 -9.26 -17.75 3.22
N ASN A 345 -9.30 -17.10 4.38
CA ASN A 345 -10.49 -16.37 4.83
C ASN A 345 -10.54 -14.96 4.21
N ARG A 346 -11.41 -14.80 3.21
CA ARG A 346 -11.62 -13.52 2.50
C ARG A 346 -12.03 -12.38 3.42
N GLU A 347 -12.95 -12.61 4.34
CA GLU A 347 -13.44 -11.58 5.25
C GLU A 347 -12.31 -11.07 6.16
N GLN A 348 -11.47 -11.97 6.65
CA GLN A 348 -10.29 -11.59 7.43
C GLN A 348 -9.27 -10.82 6.60
N LEU A 349 -8.99 -11.23 5.36
CA LEU A 349 -8.09 -10.52 4.44
C LEU A 349 -8.58 -9.09 4.16
N GLN A 350 -9.88 -8.94 3.88
CA GLN A 350 -10.51 -7.65 3.60
C GLN A 350 -10.53 -6.75 4.84
N ARG A 351 -10.96 -7.28 5.99
CA ARG A 351 -10.99 -6.53 7.25
C ARG A 351 -9.60 -6.06 7.67
N ALA A 352 -8.59 -6.92 7.53
CA ALA A 352 -7.20 -6.57 7.81
C ALA A 352 -6.54 -5.68 6.73
N ARG A 353 -7.29 -5.31 5.67
CA ARG A 353 -6.82 -4.51 4.52
C ARG A 353 -5.50 -5.05 3.96
N ILE A 354 -5.40 -6.37 3.82
CA ILE A 354 -4.21 -7.01 3.29
C ILE A 354 -4.08 -6.65 1.81
N HIS A 355 -3.00 -5.96 1.48
CA HIS A 355 -2.74 -5.54 0.11
C HIS A 355 -2.20 -6.71 -0.74
N PRO A 356 -2.68 -6.93 -1.97
CA PRO A 356 -2.24 -8.03 -2.83
C PRO A 356 -0.73 -8.08 -3.05
N PHE A 357 -0.11 -6.94 -3.33
CA PHE A 357 1.34 -6.86 -3.46
C PHE A 357 2.09 -7.43 -2.23
N ASN A 358 1.61 -7.17 -1.00
CA ASN A 358 2.27 -7.65 0.22
C ASN A 358 2.16 -9.17 0.36
N VAL A 359 1.05 -9.75 -0.09
CA VAL A 359 0.88 -11.21 -0.15
C VAL A 359 1.80 -11.82 -1.20
N LEU A 360 1.90 -11.19 -2.37
CA LEU A 360 2.78 -11.65 -3.44
C LEU A 360 4.26 -11.60 -3.02
N VAL A 361 4.70 -10.52 -2.37
CA VAL A 361 6.03 -10.43 -1.78
C VAL A 361 6.23 -11.55 -0.75
N ALA A 362 5.25 -11.80 0.11
CA ALA A 362 5.35 -12.87 1.10
C ALA A 362 5.43 -14.25 0.46
N LEU A 363 4.65 -14.54 -0.59
CA LEU A 363 4.71 -15.77 -1.38
C LEU A 363 6.10 -15.99 -1.97
N GLU A 364 6.61 -14.99 -2.69
CA GLU A 364 7.92 -15.07 -3.35
C GLU A 364 9.07 -15.13 -2.34
N THR A 365 8.92 -14.53 -1.16
CA THR A 365 9.91 -14.66 -0.08
C THR A 365 9.85 -16.06 0.53
N TYR A 366 8.65 -16.54 0.85
CA TYR A 366 8.45 -17.80 1.54
C TYR A 366 8.93 -18.99 0.70
N LYS A 367 8.68 -18.97 -0.62
CA LYS A 367 9.10 -20.05 -1.54
C LYS A 367 10.62 -20.19 -1.67
N GLN A 368 11.38 -19.13 -1.40
CA GLN A 368 12.85 -19.17 -1.47
C GLN A 368 13.47 -19.98 -0.31
N GLY A 369 12.71 -20.24 0.76
CA GLY A 369 13.22 -20.96 1.93
C GLY A 369 14.27 -20.20 2.74
N LYS A 370 14.47 -18.90 2.48
CA LYS A 370 15.46 -18.06 3.16
C LYS A 370 15.07 -16.59 3.17
N GLY A 371 15.53 -15.86 4.19
CA GLY A 371 15.32 -14.42 4.28
C GLY A 371 16.25 -13.63 3.35
N PHE A 372 15.82 -12.45 2.88
CA PHE A 372 16.69 -11.54 2.10
C PHE A 372 17.89 -11.03 2.88
N LYS A 373 17.70 -10.85 4.19
CA LYS A 373 18.70 -10.31 5.11
C LYS A 373 18.94 -11.32 6.23
N GLY A 374 20.20 -11.53 6.58
CA GLY A 374 20.61 -12.41 7.67
C GLY A 374 20.80 -13.87 7.25
N LYS A 375 20.72 -14.77 8.23
CA LYS A 375 21.00 -16.22 8.09
C LYS A 375 19.76 -17.11 8.20
N LEU A 376 18.56 -16.51 8.21
CA LEU A 376 17.30 -17.24 8.41
C LEU A 376 17.03 -18.14 7.21
N GLN A 377 16.87 -19.43 7.46
CA GLN A 377 16.51 -20.46 6.47
C GLN A 377 15.43 -21.37 7.05
N TRP A 378 14.54 -21.86 6.20
CA TRP A 378 13.43 -22.72 6.62
C TRP A 378 13.06 -23.72 5.51
N GLN A 379 12.41 -24.80 5.93
CA GLN A 379 11.74 -25.70 5.01
C GLN A 379 10.41 -25.09 4.57
N VAL A 380 10.17 -25.07 3.25
CA VAL A 380 8.95 -24.49 2.67
C VAL A 380 7.79 -25.46 2.84
N SER A 381 6.70 -25.01 3.48
CA SER A 381 5.43 -25.73 3.47
C SER A 381 4.67 -25.49 2.16
N GLU A 382 4.35 -26.57 1.46
CA GLU A 382 3.51 -26.53 0.27
C GLU A 382 2.09 -26.02 0.57
N GLN A 383 1.53 -26.35 1.73
CA GLN A 383 0.18 -25.90 2.12
C GLN A 383 0.15 -24.38 2.31
N ILE A 384 1.16 -23.81 2.96
CA ILE A 384 1.27 -22.37 3.18
C ILE A 384 1.57 -21.63 1.88
N LYS A 385 2.45 -22.19 1.03
CA LYS A 385 2.73 -21.64 -0.30
C LYS A 385 1.45 -21.53 -1.13
N ASN A 386 0.68 -22.61 -1.22
CA ASN A 386 -0.59 -22.62 -1.96
C ASN A 386 -1.63 -21.67 -1.33
N ALA A 387 -1.67 -21.57 0.01
CA ALA A 387 -2.58 -20.66 0.71
C ALA A 387 -2.23 -19.18 0.51
N LEU A 388 -0.94 -18.81 0.47
CA LEU A 388 -0.49 -17.47 0.13
C LEU A 388 -0.86 -17.10 -1.31
N GLU A 389 -0.71 -18.03 -2.24
CA GLU A 389 -1.12 -17.82 -3.62
C GLU A 389 -2.63 -17.59 -3.73
N GLU A 390 -3.45 -18.38 -3.05
CA GLU A 390 -4.91 -18.15 -3.00
C GLU A 390 -5.26 -16.81 -2.34
N ALA A 391 -4.60 -16.48 -1.23
CA ALA A 391 -4.77 -15.22 -0.51
C ALA A 391 -4.46 -13.99 -1.38
N PHE A 392 -3.49 -14.10 -2.30
CA PHE A 392 -3.16 -13.04 -3.24
C PHE A 392 -4.38 -12.65 -4.09
N TYR A 393 -5.06 -13.63 -4.68
CA TYR A 393 -6.25 -13.35 -5.50
C TYR A 393 -7.44 -12.89 -4.65
N LEU A 394 -7.61 -13.44 -3.45
CA LEU A 394 -8.68 -13.03 -2.52
C LEU A 394 -8.51 -11.60 -1.98
N SER A 395 -7.27 -11.10 -1.95
CA SER A 395 -6.95 -9.78 -1.40
C SER A 395 -7.29 -8.60 -2.31
N PHE A 396 -7.58 -8.85 -3.60
CA PHE A 396 -8.14 -7.79 -4.46
C PHE A 396 -9.57 -7.46 -4.05
N LYS A 397 -9.98 -6.19 -4.26
CA LYS A 397 -11.40 -5.81 -4.11
C LYS A 397 -12.25 -6.73 -4.99
N PHE A 398 -13.41 -7.16 -4.48
CA PHE A 398 -14.28 -8.06 -5.25
C PHE A 398 -14.74 -7.36 -6.52
N VAL A 399 -14.48 -7.99 -7.67
CA VAL A 399 -14.92 -7.50 -8.97
C VAL A 399 -15.81 -8.58 -9.58
N LYS A 400 -16.99 -8.17 -10.05
CA LYS A 400 -17.87 -9.04 -10.83
C LYS A 400 -17.34 -9.11 -12.25
N SER A 401 -17.53 -10.26 -12.89
CA SER A 401 -17.26 -10.41 -14.33
C SER A 401 -18.08 -9.40 -15.13
N THR A 402 -17.42 -8.69 -16.04
CA THR A 402 -18.05 -7.82 -17.03
C THR A 402 -18.64 -8.61 -18.21
N ASN A 403 -18.22 -9.87 -18.38
CA ASN A 403 -18.60 -10.76 -19.48
C ASN A 403 -18.21 -10.23 -20.87
N GLN A 404 -17.26 -9.30 -20.92
CA GLN A 404 -16.69 -8.79 -22.16
C GLN A 404 -15.57 -9.70 -22.65
N ARG A 405 -15.17 -9.54 -23.92
CA ARG A 405 -14.07 -10.31 -24.50
C ARG A 405 -12.76 -9.56 -24.29
N TYR A 406 -11.92 -10.09 -23.42
CA TYR A 406 -10.61 -9.50 -23.10
C TYR A 406 -9.48 -10.11 -23.93
N LEU A 407 -8.55 -9.25 -24.36
CA LEU A 407 -7.21 -9.65 -24.77
C LEU A 407 -6.19 -9.02 -23.80
N LEU A 408 -5.50 -9.88 -23.04
CA LEU A 408 -4.52 -9.50 -22.03
C LEU A 408 -3.11 -9.63 -22.63
N GLY A 409 -2.48 -8.49 -22.93
CA GLY A 409 -1.12 -8.39 -23.45
C GLY A 409 -0.10 -8.22 -22.33
N LEU A 410 0.77 -9.22 -22.18
CA LEU A 410 1.91 -9.21 -21.25
C LEU A 410 3.17 -8.74 -21.98
N ASP A 411 3.69 -7.59 -21.58
CA ASP A 411 5.01 -7.14 -22.03
C ASP A 411 6.09 -8.03 -21.37
N VAL A 412 6.84 -8.75 -22.20
CA VAL A 412 7.95 -9.62 -21.79
C VAL A 412 9.29 -9.10 -22.31
N SER A 413 9.37 -7.82 -22.66
CA SER A 413 10.60 -7.17 -23.09
C SER A 413 11.67 -7.15 -21.99
N GLY A 414 12.92 -6.83 -22.38
CA GLY A 414 14.05 -6.82 -21.44
C GLY A 414 13.86 -5.89 -20.24
N SER A 415 13.19 -4.75 -20.43
CA SER A 415 12.93 -3.78 -19.35
C SER A 415 11.99 -4.34 -18.28
N MET A 416 11.08 -5.23 -18.64
CA MET A 416 10.15 -5.90 -17.71
C MET A 416 10.82 -6.94 -16.81
N SER A 417 12.00 -7.41 -17.20
CA SER A 417 12.82 -8.35 -16.40
C SER A 417 13.80 -7.65 -15.47
N CYS A 418 13.88 -6.32 -15.52
CA CYS A 418 14.79 -5.52 -14.72
C CYS A 418 14.03 -4.57 -13.79
N GLY A 419 14.72 -4.11 -12.75
CA GLY A 419 14.12 -3.28 -11.70
C GLY A 419 13.21 -4.07 -10.76
N THR A 420 12.67 -3.36 -9.77
CA THR A 420 11.82 -3.93 -8.73
C THR A 420 10.60 -3.07 -8.54
N ILE A 421 9.43 -3.68 -8.47
CA ILE A 421 8.22 -2.95 -8.09
C ILE A 421 8.30 -2.62 -6.60
N ASN A 422 8.05 -1.35 -6.24
CA ASN A 422 8.08 -0.90 -4.85
C ASN A 422 9.38 -1.28 -4.12
N GLY A 423 10.55 -1.30 -4.77
CA GLY A 423 11.81 -1.68 -4.13
C GLY A 423 11.86 -3.12 -3.59
N SER A 424 10.93 -4.01 -4.01
CA SER A 424 10.89 -5.40 -3.56
C SER A 424 11.78 -6.28 -4.44
N PRO A 425 12.88 -6.86 -3.92
CA PRO A 425 13.86 -7.59 -4.73
C PRO A 425 13.30 -8.87 -5.38
N SER A 426 12.15 -9.38 -4.92
CA SER A 426 11.50 -10.54 -5.51
C SER A 426 10.56 -10.25 -6.67
N ILE A 427 10.10 -9.01 -6.81
CA ILE A 427 8.99 -8.68 -7.71
C ILE A 427 9.48 -7.78 -8.83
N THR A 428 9.77 -8.37 -9.98
CA THR A 428 10.02 -7.63 -11.22
C THR A 428 8.70 -7.18 -11.87
N PRO A 429 8.72 -6.21 -12.79
CA PRO A 429 7.56 -5.85 -13.59
C PRO A 429 6.90 -7.04 -14.32
N ALA A 430 7.68 -7.99 -14.83
CA ALA A 430 7.17 -9.20 -15.46
C ALA A 430 6.39 -10.09 -14.48
N VAL A 431 6.91 -10.31 -13.26
CA VAL A 431 6.19 -11.06 -12.20
C VAL A 431 4.89 -10.35 -11.85
N GLY A 432 4.95 -9.03 -11.72
CA GLY A 432 3.77 -8.22 -11.45
C GLY A 432 2.70 -8.30 -12.53
N SER A 433 3.13 -8.24 -13.80
CA SER A 433 2.24 -8.26 -14.96
C SER A 433 1.52 -9.60 -15.06
N CYS A 434 2.23 -10.71 -14.90
CA CYS A 434 1.61 -12.04 -14.88
C CYS A 434 0.61 -12.16 -13.74
N ALA A 435 1.00 -11.73 -12.53
CA ALA A 435 0.14 -11.82 -11.36
C ALA A 435 -1.15 -11.00 -11.52
N MET A 436 -1.08 -9.78 -12.06
CA MET A 436 -2.26 -8.95 -12.34
C MET A 436 -3.10 -9.49 -13.50
N CYS A 437 -2.47 -9.94 -14.59
CA CYS A 437 -3.16 -10.58 -15.71
C CYS A 437 -4.00 -11.78 -15.27
N MET A 438 -3.46 -12.60 -14.37
CA MET A 438 -4.18 -13.75 -13.82
C MET A 438 -5.43 -13.36 -13.04
N VAL A 439 -5.50 -12.16 -12.45
CA VAL A 439 -6.71 -11.66 -11.77
C VAL A 439 -7.85 -11.53 -12.78
N THR A 440 -7.63 -10.82 -13.89
CA THR A 440 -8.65 -10.64 -14.93
C THR A 440 -8.97 -11.98 -15.61
N HIS A 441 -7.96 -12.80 -15.94
CA HIS A 441 -8.16 -14.11 -16.58
C HIS A 441 -9.03 -15.06 -15.75
N ARG A 442 -8.91 -15.01 -14.43
CA ARG A 442 -9.71 -15.84 -13.52
C ARG A 442 -11.16 -15.39 -13.43
N ILE A 443 -11.41 -14.08 -13.51
CA ILE A 443 -12.73 -13.48 -13.35
C ILE A 443 -13.54 -13.59 -14.65
N GLU A 444 -12.94 -13.24 -15.78
CA GLU A 444 -13.67 -13.06 -17.04
C GLU A 444 -13.89 -14.39 -17.77
N PRO A 445 -15.12 -14.72 -18.20
CA PRO A 445 -15.41 -15.93 -18.98
C PRO A 445 -14.57 -16.04 -20.25
N TYR A 446 -14.35 -14.92 -20.94
CA TYR A 446 -13.52 -14.82 -22.13
C TYR A 446 -12.34 -13.87 -21.88
N ALA A 447 -11.16 -14.44 -21.67
CA ALA A 447 -9.91 -13.72 -21.62
C ALA A 447 -8.84 -14.52 -22.36
N LYS A 448 -8.32 -13.96 -23.45
CA LYS A 448 -7.15 -14.49 -24.15
C LYS A 448 -5.90 -13.80 -23.63
N VAL A 449 -4.83 -14.56 -23.44
CA VAL A 449 -3.56 -14.02 -23.00
C VAL A 449 -2.54 -14.14 -24.13
N VAL A 450 -1.83 -13.06 -24.36
CA VAL A 450 -0.73 -12.98 -25.32
C VAL A 450 0.47 -12.36 -24.61
N ALA A 451 1.66 -12.79 -24.97
CA ALA A 451 2.89 -12.18 -24.52
C ALA A 451 3.63 -11.59 -25.72
N PHE A 452 4.21 -10.41 -25.54
CA PHE A 452 4.83 -9.66 -26.63
C PHE A 452 6.14 -9.00 -26.24
N SER A 453 7.02 -8.89 -27.23
CA SER A 453 8.23 -8.07 -27.23
C SER A 453 8.36 -7.38 -28.59
N ASP A 454 9.23 -7.86 -29.48
CA ASP A 454 9.32 -7.49 -30.90
C ASP A 454 8.44 -8.38 -31.80
N HIS A 455 7.93 -9.47 -31.24
CA HIS A 455 6.91 -10.34 -31.80
C HIS A 455 5.94 -10.74 -30.69
N LEU A 456 4.79 -11.30 -31.06
CA LEU A 456 3.73 -11.70 -30.13
C LEU A 456 3.44 -13.19 -30.27
N ILE A 457 3.29 -13.87 -29.13
CA ILE A 457 2.82 -15.26 -29.09
C ILE A 457 1.59 -15.40 -28.18
N PRO A 458 0.61 -16.25 -28.53
CA PRO A 458 -0.44 -16.66 -27.62
C PRO A 458 0.13 -17.44 -26.43
N VAL A 459 -0.44 -17.20 -25.25
CA VAL A 459 -0.06 -17.87 -24.01
C VAL A 459 -1.31 -18.53 -23.43
N ASP A 460 -1.35 -19.86 -23.45
CA ASP A 460 -2.49 -20.61 -22.94
C ASP A 460 -2.20 -21.21 -21.56
N PHE A 461 -3.10 -20.95 -20.61
CA PHE A 461 -3.07 -21.54 -19.28
C PHE A 461 -4.47 -21.57 -18.67
N SER A 462 -4.71 -22.60 -17.85
CA SER A 462 -5.99 -22.75 -17.15
C SER A 462 -6.22 -21.60 -16.17
N LYS A 463 -7.49 -21.30 -15.88
CA LYS A 463 -7.85 -20.31 -14.85
C LYS A 463 -7.30 -20.68 -13.47
N THR A 464 -7.02 -21.96 -13.22
CA THR A 464 -6.45 -22.47 -11.96
C THR A 464 -4.93 -22.60 -11.99
N ALA A 465 -4.27 -22.18 -13.08
CA ALA A 465 -2.82 -22.25 -13.21
C ALA A 465 -2.13 -21.47 -12.09
N LYS A 466 -0.95 -21.93 -11.68
CA LYS A 466 -0.14 -21.25 -10.69
C LYS A 466 0.68 -20.14 -11.34
N LEU A 467 1.01 -19.12 -10.57
CA LEU A 467 1.81 -17.99 -11.05
C LEU A 467 3.18 -18.47 -11.60
N GLU A 468 3.78 -19.47 -10.96
CA GLU A 468 5.05 -20.04 -11.40
C GLU A 468 4.96 -20.71 -12.79
N ASP A 469 3.85 -21.38 -13.09
CA ASP A 469 3.62 -22.01 -14.38
C ASP A 469 3.49 -20.93 -15.47
N VAL A 470 2.70 -19.88 -15.20
CA VAL A 470 2.53 -18.73 -16.12
C VAL A 470 3.85 -17.99 -16.35
N MET A 471 4.64 -17.79 -15.30
CA MET A 471 5.96 -17.17 -15.40
C MET A 471 6.94 -18.02 -16.22
N THR A 472 6.86 -19.35 -16.11
CA THR A 472 7.72 -20.25 -16.89
C THR A 472 7.39 -20.17 -18.38
N THR A 473 6.10 -20.16 -18.72
CA THR A 473 5.65 -20.03 -20.11
C THR A 473 6.03 -18.68 -20.72
N THR A 474 5.86 -17.58 -19.99
CA THR A 474 6.18 -16.23 -20.49
C THR A 474 7.67 -15.97 -20.62
N ARG A 475 8.51 -16.55 -19.76
CA ARG A 475 9.99 -16.45 -19.83
C ARG A 475 10.62 -17.26 -20.95
N ALA A 476 9.92 -18.26 -21.49
CA ALA A 476 10.42 -19.06 -22.60
C ALA A 476 10.47 -18.27 -23.93
N ILE A 477 9.91 -17.06 -23.94
CA ILE A 477 9.86 -16.16 -25.08
C ILE A 477 11.15 -15.35 -25.12
N SER A 478 11.79 -15.24 -26.29
CA SER A 478 13.02 -14.48 -26.41
C SER A 478 12.79 -13.01 -26.07
N PHE A 479 13.54 -12.50 -25.10
CA PHE A 479 13.59 -11.08 -24.76
C PHE A 479 13.95 -10.26 -26.01
N GLY A 480 13.14 -9.26 -26.30
CA GLY A 480 13.26 -8.42 -27.50
C GLY A 480 13.00 -6.95 -27.19
N ARG A 481 12.81 -6.18 -28.27
CA ARG A 481 12.37 -4.77 -28.21
C ARG A 481 10.92 -4.70 -27.73
N THR A 482 10.35 -3.50 -27.63
CA THR A 482 8.98 -3.31 -27.13
C THR A 482 8.09 -2.70 -28.21
N ASP A 483 7.08 -3.46 -28.65
CA ASP A 483 6.01 -2.98 -29.51
C ASP A 483 4.62 -3.24 -28.88
N CYS A 484 4.08 -2.21 -28.22
CA CYS A 484 2.77 -2.28 -27.60
C CYS A 484 1.59 -2.26 -28.60
N ALA A 485 1.83 -2.12 -29.91
CA ALA A 485 0.78 -2.19 -30.92
C ALA A 485 0.38 -3.63 -31.26
N LEU A 486 1.28 -4.60 -31.01
CA LEU A 486 1.13 -5.99 -31.41
C LEU A 486 -0.17 -6.66 -30.95
N PRO A 487 -0.71 -6.46 -29.73
CA PRO A 487 -1.96 -7.10 -29.32
C PRO A 487 -3.14 -6.74 -30.22
N MET A 488 -3.25 -5.47 -30.63
CA MET A 488 -4.32 -5.02 -31.52
C MET A 488 -4.12 -5.56 -32.93
N LEU A 489 -2.88 -5.51 -33.45
CA LEU A 489 -2.55 -6.04 -34.79
C LEU A 489 -2.80 -7.54 -34.89
N TRP A 490 -2.37 -8.30 -33.87
CA TRP A 490 -2.62 -9.74 -33.80
C TRP A 490 -4.11 -10.07 -33.82
N ALA A 491 -4.94 -9.28 -33.14
CA ALA A 491 -6.38 -9.47 -33.14
C ALA A 491 -7.00 -9.20 -34.52
N ILE A 492 -6.49 -8.23 -35.29
CA ILE A 492 -6.87 -8.02 -36.69
C ILE A 492 -6.50 -9.24 -37.54
N ASP A 493 -5.23 -9.65 -37.49
CA ASP A 493 -4.69 -10.72 -38.34
C ASP A 493 -5.40 -12.07 -38.11
N ASN A 494 -5.76 -12.34 -36.85
CA ASN A 494 -6.46 -13.57 -36.46
C ASN A 494 -8.00 -13.43 -36.49
N LYS A 495 -8.52 -12.26 -36.88
CA LYS A 495 -9.96 -11.95 -36.93
C LYS A 495 -10.67 -12.18 -35.58
N GLU A 496 -9.97 -11.87 -34.49
CA GLU A 496 -10.48 -12.01 -33.13
C GLU A 496 -11.27 -10.76 -32.74
N LYS A 497 -12.54 -10.94 -32.40
CA LYS A 497 -13.37 -9.84 -31.90
C LYS A 497 -13.19 -9.70 -30.38
N ILE A 498 -12.67 -8.55 -29.98
CA ILE A 498 -12.21 -8.19 -28.64
C ILE A 498 -12.88 -6.87 -28.28
N ASP A 499 -13.41 -6.79 -27.07
CA ASP A 499 -14.06 -5.59 -26.55
C ASP A 499 -13.07 -4.75 -25.74
N VAL A 500 -12.16 -5.41 -25.01
CA VAL A 500 -11.19 -4.75 -24.14
C VAL A 500 -9.79 -5.33 -24.32
N PHE A 501 -8.86 -4.49 -24.73
CA PHE A 501 -7.43 -4.75 -24.71
C PHE A 501 -6.86 -4.29 -23.37
N VAL A 502 -6.06 -5.12 -22.70
CA VAL A 502 -5.34 -4.74 -21.49
C VAL A 502 -3.85 -4.99 -21.73
N VAL A 503 -3.04 -3.94 -21.67
CA VAL A 503 -1.59 -4.02 -21.89
C VAL A 503 -0.85 -3.75 -20.58
N TYR A 504 -0.15 -4.75 -20.06
CA TYR A 504 0.68 -4.64 -18.86
C TYR A 504 2.12 -4.32 -19.28
N THR A 505 2.60 -3.11 -19.02
CA THR A 505 3.89 -2.61 -19.56
C THR A 505 4.48 -1.50 -18.68
N ASP A 506 5.73 -1.13 -18.94
CA ASP A 506 6.36 0.12 -18.48
C ASP A 506 6.09 1.31 -19.43
N SER A 507 5.31 1.11 -20.51
CA SER A 507 4.95 2.13 -21.51
C SER A 507 6.13 2.67 -22.33
N GLU A 508 7.25 1.96 -22.36
CA GLU A 508 8.47 2.35 -23.09
C GLU A 508 8.52 1.72 -24.50
N THR A 509 7.47 1.94 -25.29
CA THR A 509 7.35 1.45 -26.67
C THR A 509 8.19 2.30 -27.63
N TRP A 510 8.89 1.66 -28.58
CA TRP A 510 9.74 2.40 -29.54
C TRP A 510 9.95 1.71 -30.89
N PHE A 511 9.67 0.41 -30.99
CA PHE A 511 10.11 -0.38 -32.14
C PHE A 511 9.09 -0.46 -33.28
N GLY A 512 7.79 -0.44 -32.98
CA GLY A 512 6.76 -0.72 -33.98
C GLY A 512 6.64 0.33 -35.09
N ASP A 513 6.21 -0.12 -36.27
CA ASP A 513 5.93 0.74 -37.44
C ASP A 513 4.61 1.51 -37.33
N ILE A 514 3.84 1.24 -36.27
CA ILE A 514 2.56 1.88 -35.97
C ILE A 514 2.43 2.14 -34.47
N HIS A 515 1.86 3.28 -34.11
CA HIS A 515 1.54 3.59 -32.71
C HIS A 515 0.43 2.68 -32.16
N PRO A 516 0.44 2.29 -30.88
CA PRO A 516 -0.63 1.49 -30.27
C PRO A 516 -2.03 2.11 -30.43
N THR A 517 -2.10 3.45 -30.40
CA THR A 517 -3.34 4.21 -30.57
C THR A 517 -3.86 4.15 -32.00
N ALA A 518 -2.97 4.23 -32.99
CA ALA A 518 -3.29 4.02 -34.39
C ALA A 518 -3.71 2.56 -34.66
N ALA A 519 -3.03 1.59 -34.03
CA ALA A 519 -3.41 0.18 -34.12
C ALA A 519 -4.81 -0.10 -33.54
N LEU A 520 -5.18 0.54 -32.42
CA LEU A 520 -6.53 0.44 -31.87
C LEU A 520 -7.58 1.08 -32.79
N LYS A 521 -7.29 2.26 -33.37
CA LYS A 521 -8.19 2.92 -34.34
C LYS A 521 -8.39 2.06 -35.58
N LYS A 522 -7.31 1.46 -36.10
CA LYS A 522 -7.34 0.49 -37.19
C LYS A 522 -8.18 -0.74 -36.83
N TYR A 523 -7.98 -1.32 -35.65
CA TYR A 523 -8.76 -2.44 -35.14
C TYR A 523 -10.26 -2.12 -35.10
N ARG A 524 -10.64 -0.98 -34.51
CA ARG A 524 -12.05 -0.54 -34.42
C ARG A 524 -12.73 -0.46 -35.78
N GLN A 525 -12.01 -0.01 -36.82
CA GLN A 525 -12.50 0.13 -38.18
C GLN A 525 -12.56 -1.22 -38.93
N GLU A 526 -11.46 -1.98 -38.96
CA GLU A 526 -11.37 -3.22 -39.74
C GLU A 526 -12.19 -4.37 -39.16
N MET A 527 -12.35 -4.40 -37.84
CA MET A 527 -13.07 -5.47 -37.14
C MET A 527 -14.54 -5.14 -36.84
N ASP A 528 -15.03 -3.97 -37.27
CA ASP A 528 -16.37 -3.44 -36.96
C ASP A 528 -16.67 -3.48 -35.45
N CYS A 529 -15.71 -2.95 -34.67
CA CYS A 529 -15.74 -2.93 -33.21
C CYS A 529 -15.50 -1.49 -32.70
N PRO A 530 -16.41 -0.53 -32.97
CA PRO A 530 -16.17 0.90 -32.71
C PRO A 530 -15.99 1.22 -31.22
N ASN A 531 -16.53 0.37 -30.34
CA ASN A 531 -16.48 0.53 -28.89
C ASN A 531 -15.30 -0.21 -28.24
N ALA A 532 -14.37 -0.79 -29.02
CA ALA A 532 -13.22 -1.48 -28.46
C ALA A 532 -12.36 -0.53 -27.61
N LYS A 533 -11.99 -0.96 -26.41
CA LYS A 533 -11.28 -0.15 -25.42
C LYS A 533 -9.85 -0.65 -25.22
N LEU A 534 -8.96 0.25 -24.80
CA LEU A 534 -7.60 -0.07 -24.40
C LEU A 534 -7.35 0.38 -22.97
N ILE A 535 -6.89 -0.53 -22.12
CA ILE A 535 -6.43 -0.25 -20.78
C ILE A 535 -4.93 -0.47 -20.73
N VAL A 536 -4.18 0.55 -20.30
CA VAL A 536 -2.74 0.48 -20.10
C VAL A 536 -2.49 0.36 -18.60
N VAL A 537 -1.91 -0.77 -18.18
CA VAL A 537 -1.54 -1.00 -16.78
C VAL A 537 -0.06 -0.68 -16.62
N GLY A 538 0.23 0.52 -16.09
CA GLY A 538 1.58 0.99 -15.83
C GLY A 538 2.22 0.26 -14.66
N MET A 539 3.24 -0.56 -14.93
CA MET A 539 3.94 -1.36 -13.92
C MET A 539 5.09 -0.63 -13.24
N GLN A 540 5.39 0.60 -13.68
CA GLN A 540 6.40 1.50 -13.14
C GLN A 540 5.86 2.94 -13.01
N SER A 541 6.52 3.77 -12.20
CA SER A 541 6.09 5.15 -11.90
C SER A 541 6.71 6.22 -12.80
N ASN A 542 7.10 5.85 -14.03
CA ASN A 542 7.57 6.80 -15.04
C ASN A 542 6.41 7.69 -15.53
N GLY A 543 6.76 8.74 -16.27
CA GLY A 543 5.83 9.76 -16.76
C GLY A 543 5.17 9.47 -18.10
N PHE A 544 5.21 8.23 -18.60
CA PHE A 544 4.79 7.89 -19.97
C PHE A 544 3.56 6.99 -20.02
N THR A 545 2.71 7.18 -21.02
CA THR A 545 1.59 6.29 -21.34
C THR A 545 1.39 6.19 -22.84
N ILE A 546 0.96 5.00 -23.28
CA ILE A 546 0.54 4.76 -24.66
C ILE A 546 -0.95 5.04 -24.88
N ALA A 547 -1.69 5.43 -23.84
CA ALA A 547 -3.08 5.84 -23.93
C ALA A 547 -3.17 7.30 -24.42
N ASP A 548 -3.93 7.54 -25.51
CA ASP A 548 -4.22 8.89 -26.01
C ASP A 548 -5.16 9.61 -25.03
N PRO A 549 -4.76 10.74 -24.41
CA PRO A 549 -5.59 11.49 -23.48
C PRO A 549 -6.90 12.00 -24.09
N ASN A 550 -6.98 12.11 -25.42
CA ASN A 550 -8.15 12.59 -26.14
C ASN A 550 -9.11 11.46 -26.56
N ASP A 551 -8.72 10.19 -26.40
CA ASP A 551 -9.54 9.03 -26.74
C ASP A 551 -10.22 8.46 -25.48
N LYS A 552 -11.54 8.68 -25.37
CA LYS A 552 -12.34 8.18 -24.22
C LYS A 552 -12.40 6.66 -24.14
N GLY A 553 -12.01 5.94 -25.20
CA GLY A 553 -11.89 4.49 -25.19
C GLY A 553 -10.49 4.01 -24.79
N MET A 554 -9.64 4.88 -24.25
CA MET A 554 -8.34 4.52 -23.67
C MET A 554 -8.25 4.96 -22.20
N LEU A 555 -7.68 4.10 -21.35
CA LEU A 555 -7.51 4.35 -19.92
C LEU A 555 -6.12 3.97 -19.43
N ASP A 556 -5.50 4.83 -18.62
CA ASP A 556 -4.29 4.52 -17.87
C ASP A 556 -4.64 4.08 -16.44
N VAL A 557 -4.14 2.92 -16.03
CA VAL A 557 -4.34 2.34 -14.69
C VAL A 557 -2.98 2.02 -14.07
N VAL A 558 -2.88 2.20 -12.75
CA VAL A 558 -1.65 1.93 -12.02
C VAL A 558 -1.59 0.46 -11.60
N GLY A 559 -0.46 -0.20 -11.91
CA GLY A 559 -0.18 -1.54 -11.45
C GLY A 559 -0.21 -1.65 -9.92
N PHE A 560 -0.74 -2.76 -9.41
CA PHE A 560 -0.88 -3.05 -7.98
C PHE A 560 -1.69 -2.05 -7.14
N ASP A 561 -2.43 -1.13 -7.74
CA ASP A 561 -3.51 -0.47 -7.02
C ASP A 561 -4.56 -1.53 -6.65
N SER A 562 -4.88 -1.71 -5.37
CA SER A 562 -5.83 -2.75 -4.95
C SER A 562 -7.25 -2.54 -5.49
N ALA A 563 -7.56 -1.32 -5.95
CA ALA A 563 -8.80 -0.98 -6.64
C ALA A 563 -8.71 -1.05 -8.17
N ALA A 564 -7.52 -1.26 -8.77
CA ALA A 564 -7.36 -1.29 -10.24
C ALA A 564 -8.32 -2.25 -10.94
N PRO A 565 -8.50 -3.51 -10.50
CA PRO A 565 -9.44 -4.42 -11.17
C PRO A 565 -10.88 -3.88 -11.23
N GLN A 566 -11.31 -3.15 -10.18
CA GLN A 566 -12.65 -2.55 -10.15
C GLN A 566 -12.75 -1.39 -11.14
N VAL A 567 -11.75 -0.51 -11.20
CA VAL A 567 -11.70 0.60 -12.16
C VAL A 567 -11.69 0.07 -13.61
N MET A 568 -10.93 -0.99 -13.87
CA MET A 568 -10.86 -1.63 -15.19
C MET A 568 -12.23 -2.20 -15.61
N SER A 569 -12.96 -2.82 -14.68
CA SER A 569 -14.31 -3.36 -14.92
C SER A 569 -15.32 -2.25 -15.21
N LEU A 570 -15.35 -1.19 -14.41
CA LEU A 570 -16.24 -0.04 -14.64
C LEU A 570 -15.99 0.61 -16.01
N PHE A 571 -14.71 0.77 -16.36
CA PHE A 571 -14.32 1.32 -17.66
C PHE A 571 -14.71 0.40 -18.80
N ALA A 572 -14.49 -0.91 -18.68
CA ALA A 572 -14.93 -1.89 -19.66
C ALA A 572 -16.44 -1.78 -19.92
N GLU A 573 -17.25 -1.70 -18.86
CA GLU A 573 -18.71 -1.55 -18.92
C GLU A 573 -19.16 -0.17 -19.44
N GLY A 574 -18.28 0.83 -19.43
CA GLY A 574 -18.58 2.18 -19.91
C GLY A 574 -19.25 3.08 -18.87
N GLU A 575 -19.06 2.76 -17.59
CA GLU A 575 -19.56 3.57 -16.47
C GLU A 575 -18.65 4.77 -16.15
N ILE A 576 -17.40 4.76 -16.61
CA ILE A 576 -16.42 5.85 -16.44
C ILE A 576 -15.70 6.18 -17.73
#